data_AF-A0A9Q0CGV8-F1
#
_entry.id   AF-A0A9Q0CGV8-F1
#
_cell.length_a   1.000
_cell.length_b   1.000
_cell.length_c   1.000
_cell.angle_alpha   90.00
_cell.angle_beta   90.00
_cell.angle_gamma   90.00
#
_symmetry.space_group_name_H-M   'P 1'
#
loop_
_entity.id
_entity.type
_entity.pdbx_description
1 polymer ?
#
loop_
_entity_poly.entity_id
_entity_poly.type
_entity_poly.pdbx_seq_one_letter_code
_entity_poly.pdbx_strand_id
1 'polypeptide(L)'
;MSKLSDFGISRIIKQSDSNTTAFYHTTHPAGTFAYMDPQFHSTGQLTTKSDVYSFGIIVLRLLTGKPPMYIASEVQEAMRSGRLQSIVDKSAGKWPFELAKKLAKLGLRCADMSIRRRPDMSQVWSMIDSLVKAASQSGALSSVGSSTFCEERVPSHFICPILQEIMKDPCIAADGFTYEAEAIKTWLNTGHNTSPMTNLILAHHNLIPNYVLRSAIHEWIEHQKS
;
A
#
# COMPACT_ATOMS: atom_id res chain seq x y z
N MET A 1 8.66 -3.16 2.75
CA MET A 1 7.93 -2.40 1.69
C MET A 1 6.46 -2.76 1.79
N SER A 2 5.56 -1.78 1.65
CA SER A 2 4.13 -2.08 1.54
C SER A 2 3.82 -2.50 0.10
N LYS A 3 3.16 -3.65 -0.09
CA LYS A 3 2.70 -4.15 -1.40
C LYS A 3 1.17 -4.09 -1.42
N LEU A 4 0.60 -3.66 -2.54
CA LEU A 4 -0.84 -3.78 -2.77
C LEU A 4 -1.11 -5.22 -3.23
N SER A 5 -1.94 -5.95 -2.48
CA SER A 5 -2.49 -7.25 -2.87
C SER A 5 -4.02 -7.14 -2.97
N ASP A 6 -4.64 -8.12 -3.62
CA ASP A 6 -6.09 -8.17 -3.91
C ASP A 6 -6.60 -7.24 -5.02
N PHE A 7 -6.17 -7.54 -6.24
CA PHE A 7 -6.70 -6.96 -7.48
C PHE A 7 -8.00 -7.63 -7.95
N GLY A 8 -8.67 -8.44 -7.12
CA GLY A 8 -9.85 -9.24 -7.49
C GLY A 8 -11.06 -8.44 -7.99
N ILE A 9 -11.06 -7.11 -7.79
CA ILE A 9 -12.09 -6.17 -8.25
C ILE A 9 -11.50 -5.12 -9.22
N SER A 10 -10.19 -5.19 -9.50
CA SER A 10 -9.51 -4.25 -10.40
C SER A 10 -9.99 -4.43 -11.84
N ARG A 11 -10.17 -3.31 -12.55
CA ARG A 11 -10.69 -3.33 -13.92
C ARG A 11 -9.89 -2.38 -14.80
N ILE A 12 -9.38 -2.90 -15.91
CA ILE A 12 -8.68 -2.10 -16.91
C ILE A 12 -9.70 -1.19 -17.60
N ILE A 13 -9.53 0.11 -17.43
CA ILE A 13 -10.33 1.13 -18.11
C ILE A 13 -9.73 1.32 -19.51
N LYS A 14 -10.44 0.90 -20.57
CA LYS A 14 -10.03 1.17 -21.95
C LYS A 14 -10.25 2.65 -22.27
N GLN A 15 -9.18 3.41 -22.45
CA GLN A 15 -9.22 4.74 -23.03
C GLN A 15 -9.72 4.61 -24.48
N SER A 16 -10.88 5.19 -24.79
CA SER A 16 -11.28 5.45 -26.18
C SER A 16 -10.88 6.88 -26.51
N ASP A 17 -10.29 7.07 -27.69
CA ASP A 17 -9.79 8.35 -28.19
C ASP A 17 -10.93 9.35 -28.35
N SER A 18 -11.19 10.16 -27.31
CA SER A 18 -11.86 11.47 -27.37
C SER A 18 -12.22 11.91 -25.95
N ASN A 19 -11.42 12.78 -25.30
CA ASN A 19 -11.75 13.66 -24.16
C ASN A 19 -12.81 13.22 -23.12
N THR A 20 -13.02 11.92 -22.94
CA THR A 20 -14.08 11.35 -22.14
C THR A 20 -13.34 10.55 -21.09
N THR A 21 -13.37 11.05 -19.85
CA THR A 21 -12.99 10.29 -18.66
C THR A 21 -13.58 8.90 -18.77
N ALA A 22 -12.76 7.88 -18.92
CA ALA A 22 -13.26 6.57 -19.28
C ALA A 22 -14.06 5.99 -18.09
N PHE A 23 -15.35 5.70 -18.34
CA PHE A 23 -16.34 5.31 -17.33
C PHE A 23 -16.61 3.81 -17.40
N TYR A 24 -16.71 3.15 -16.25
CA TYR A 24 -17.19 1.78 -16.16
C TYR A 24 -18.46 1.75 -15.29
N HIS A 25 -19.56 1.18 -15.78
CA HIS A 25 -20.83 1.08 -15.07
C HIS A 25 -21.05 -0.36 -14.57
N THR A 26 -21.32 -0.57 -13.28
CA THR A 26 -21.68 -1.87 -12.70
C THR A 26 -22.96 -1.79 -11.89
N THR A 27 -23.83 -2.80 -12.03
CA THR A 27 -25.10 -2.90 -11.28
C THR A 27 -24.94 -3.52 -9.89
N HIS A 28 -23.77 -4.09 -9.60
CA HIS A 28 -23.45 -4.70 -8.31
C HIS A 28 -22.08 -4.18 -7.84
N PRO A 29 -22.03 -3.16 -6.98
CA PRO A 29 -20.79 -2.67 -6.41
C PRO A 29 -20.20 -3.74 -5.47
N ALA A 30 -19.13 -4.40 -5.88
CA ALA A 30 -18.32 -5.25 -4.99
C ALA A 30 -17.18 -4.40 -4.39
N GLY A 31 -16.89 -4.58 -3.09
CA GLY A 31 -15.82 -3.88 -2.38
C GLY A 31 -16.11 -3.73 -0.89
N THR A 32 -15.08 -3.47 -0.07
CA THR A 32 -15.27 -3.18 1.35
C THR A 32 -15.94 -1.82 1.51
N PHE A 33 -17.23 -1.82 1.82
CA PHE A 33 -18.13 -0.65 1.82
C PHE A 33 -17.51 0.65 2.38
N ALA A 34 -16.74 0.56 3.46
CA ALA A 34 -16.16 1.72 4.13
C ALA A 34 -15.05 2.46 3.35
N TYR A 35 -14.48 1.85 2.30
CA TYR A 35 -13.49 2.49 1.42
C TYR A 35 -14.09 2.94 0.08
N MET A 36 -15.33 2.55 -0.19
CA MET A 36 -15.96 2.76 -1.48
C MET A 36 -16.28 4.24 -1.70
N ASP A 37 -15.94 4.75 -2.88
CA ASP A 37 -16.31 6.10 -3.29
C ASP A 37 -17.84 6.26 -3.31
N PRO A 38 -18.42 7.22 -2.56
CA PRO A 38 -19.87 7.43 -2.52
C PRO A 38 -20.45 7.79 -3.89
N GLN A 39 -19.67 8.41 -4.78
CA GLN A 39 -20.09 8.66 -6.15
C GLN A 39 -20.14 7.36 -6.96
N PHE A 40 -19.16 6.46 -6.80
CA PHE A 40 -19.21 5.12 -7.40
C PHE A 40 -20.38 4.31 -6.85
N HIS A 41 -20.64 4.38 -5.54
CA HIS A 41 -21.78 3.70 -4.92
C HIS A 41 -23.13 4.19 -5.49
N SER A 42 -23.28 5.50 -5.70
CA SER A 42 -24.52 6.09 -6.20
C SER A 42 -24.71 5.96 -7.71
N THR A 43 -23.63 6.01 -8.49
CA THR A 43 -23.70 6.11 -9.97
C THR A 43 -23.25 4.85 -10.69
N GLY A 44 -22.61 3.92 -9.97
CA GLY A 44 -21.93 2.77 -10.55
C GLY A 44 -20.69 3.12 -11.38
N GLN A 45 -20.31 4.40 -11.49
CA GLN A 45 -19.21 4.86 -12.35
C GLN A 45 -17.85 4.78 -11.65
N LEU A 46 -17.03 3.82 -12.06
CA LEU A 46 -15.67 3.69 -11.55
C LEU A 46 -14.73 4.62 -12.32
N THR A 47 -13.91 5.39 -11.59
CA THR A 47 -12.92 6.31 -12.17
C THR A 47 -11.60 6.24 -11.38
N THR A 48 -10.52 6.78 -11.94
CA THR A 48 -9.25 6.97 -11.20
C THR A 48 -9.43 7.81 -9.93
N LYS A 49 -10.47 8.66 -9.87
CA LYS A 49 -10.84 9.48 -8.70
C LYS A 49 -11.53 8.67 -7.61
N SER A 50 -12.07 7.50 -7.94
CA SER A 50 -12.60 6.55 -6.97
C SER A 50 -11.45 5.87 -6.21
N ASP A 51 -10.34 5.56 -6.88
CA ASP A 51 -9.12 5.08 -6.22
C ASP A 51 -8.51 6.14 -5.29
N VAL A 52 -8.53 7.42 -5.71
CA VAL A 52 -8.09 8.53 -4.84
C VAL A 52 -8.92 8.60 -3.56
N TYR A 53 -10.23 8.41 -3.64
CA TYR A 53 -11.09 8.40 -2.46
C TYR A 53 -10.71 7.27 -1.51
N SER A 54 -10.62 6.03 -2.02
CA SER A 54 -10.22 4.85 -1.25
C SER A 54 -8.86 5.06 -0.57
N PHE A 55 -7.90 5.63 -1.30
CA PHE A 55 -6.60 6.00 -0.78
C PHE A 55 -6.71 7.03 0.37
N GLY A 56 -7.57 8.04 0.23
CA GLY A 56 -7.86 9.01 1.27
C GLY A 56 -8.32 8.36 2.57
N ILE A 57 -9.26 7.42 2.50
CA ILE A 57 -9.73 6.65 3.67
C ILE A 57 -8.59 5.85 4.31
N ILE A 58 -7.73 5.22 3.50
CA ILE A 58 -6.55 4.48 4.00
C ILE A 58 -5.59 5.42 4.74
N VAL A 59 -5.29 6.60 4.19
CA VAL A 59 -4.43 7.60 4.85
C VAL A 59 -4.99 8.00 6.21
N LEU A 60 -6.30 8.25 6.30
CA LEU A 60 -6.96 8.61 7.55
C LEU A 60 -6.95 7.45 8.56
N ARG A 61 -7.12 6.21 8.08
CA ARG A 61 -7.01 5.00 8.90
C ARG A 61 -5.62 4.81 9.47
N LEU A 62 -4.58 4.99 8.66
CA LEU A 62 -3.18 4.92 9.12
C LEU A 62 -2.86 6.01 10.12
N LEU A 63 -3.38 7.22 9.91
CA LEU A 63 -3.15 8.34 10.81
C LEU A 63 -3.77 8.14 12.20
N THR A 64 -4.93 7.51 12.28
CA THR A 64 -5.72 7.41 13.52
C THR A 64 -5.72 6.04 14.18
N GLY A 65 -5.41 4.98 13.42
CA GLY A 65 -5.53 3.59 13.88
C GLY A 65 -7.00 3.14 14.04
N LYS A 66 -7.97 3.93 13.58
CA LYS A 66 -9.41 3.69 13.81
C LYS A 66 -10.08 2.96 12.64
N PRO A 67 -11.24 2.32 12.87
CA PRO A 67 -12.05 1.75 11.80
C PRO A 67 -12.43 2.81 10.74
N PRO A 68 -12.56 2.42 9.46
CA PRO A 68 -12.78 3.36 8.35
C PRO A 68 -14.18 4.02 8.35
N MET A 69 -15.16 3.45 9.05
CA MET A 69 -16.50 4.02 9.16
C MET A 69 -16.45 5.37 9.88
N TYR A 70 -16.98 6.43 9.25
CA TYR A 70 -17.03 7.81 9.78
C TYR A 70 -15.68 8.49 10.07
N ILE A 71 -14.58 7.88 9.64
CA ILE A 71 -13.23 8.36 9.93
C ILE A 71 -12.96 9.75 9.34
N ALA A 72 -13.50 10.03 8.14
CA ALA A 72 -13.36 11.33 7.50
C ALA A 72 -14.05 12.44 8.29
N SER A 73 -15.30 12.22 8.73
CA SER A 73 -16.03 13.17 9.56
C SER A 73 -15.34 13.39 10.92
N GLU A 74 -14.84 12.31 11.53
CA GLU A 74 -14.16 12.40 12.82
C GLU A 74 -12.86 13.22 12.72
N VAL A 75 -12.02 12.94 11.71
CA VAL A 75 -10.78 13.69 11.47
C VAL A 75 -11.10 15.14 11.11
N GLN A 76 -12.13 15.39 10.30
CA GLN A 76 -12.55 16.75 9.95
C GLN A 76 -12.97 17.55 11.18
N GLU A 77 -13.73 16.95 12.10
CA GLU A 77 -14.16 17.62 13.33
C GLU A 77 -12.99 17.84 14.29
N ALA A 78 -12.09 16.86 14.43
CA ALA A 78 -10.88 17.03 15.23
C ALA A 78 -9.97 18.14 14.67
N MET A 79 -9.89 18.27 13.34
CA MET A 79 -9.18 19.35 12.67
C MET A 79 -9.82 20.72 12.93
N ARG A 80 -11.15 20.82 12.89
CA ARG A 80 -11.90 22.06 13.16
C ARG A 80 -11.78 22.50 14.63
N SER A 81 -11.86 21.54 15.54
CA SER A 81 -11.82 21.79 16.99
C SER A 81 -10.40 21.82 17.59
N GLY A 82 -9.35 21.69 16.77
CA GLY A 82 -7.96 21.71 17.23
C GLY A 82 -7.54 20.47 18.03
N ARG A 83 -8.32 19.39 17.99
CA ARG A 83 -8.13 18.15 18.76
C ARG A 83 -7.51 17.01 17.95
N LEU A 84 -6.85 17.30 16.82
CA LEU A 84 -6.22 16.25 15.99
C LEU A 84 -5.28 15.34 16.80
N GLN A 85 -4.49 15.90 17.71
CA GLN A 85 -3.52 15.15 18.51
C GLN A 85 -4.16 14.09 19.43
N SER A 86 -5.45 14.22 19.78
CA SER A 86 -6.13 13.23 20.61
C SER A 86 -6.61 12.01 19.82
N ILE A 87 -6.70 12.11 18.49
CA ILE A 87 -7.24 11.05 17.64
C ILE A 87 -6.19 10.34 16.77
N VAL A 88 -4.96 10.87 16.69
CA VAL A 88 -3.86 10.20 16.00
C VAL A 88 -3.44 8.93 16.73
N ASP A 89 -2.98 7.94 15.96
CA ASP A 89 -2.58 6.63 16.48
C ASP A 89 -1.33 6.75 17.35
N LYS A 90 -1.50 6.62 18.67
CA LYS A 90 -0.38 6.66 19.62
C LYS A 90 0.50 5.42 19.56
N SER A 91 0.01 4.30 19.02
CA SER A 91 0.78 3.06 18.88
C SER A 91 1.81 3.15 17.75
N ALA A 92 1.59 4.02 16.77
CA ALA A 92 2.52 4.31 15.68
C ALA A 92 3.71 5.22 16.10
N GLY A 93 3.84 5.51 17.40
CA GLY A 93 4.91 6.33 17.96
C GLY A 93 4.58 7.82 18.01
N LYS A 94 5.62 8.66 18.06
CA LYS A 94 5.47 10.12 18.16
C LYS A 94 5.18 10.72 16.80
N TRP A 95 3.95 11.18 16.60
CA TRP A 95 3.56 11.96 15.42
C TRP A 95 4.07 13.40 15.52
N PRO A 96 4.87 13.89 14.56
CA PRO A 96 5.14 15.31 14.44
C PRO A 96 3.83 16.03 14.08
N PHE A 97 3.33 16.88 14.98
CA PHE A 97 1.99 17.45 14.89
C PHE A 97 1.71 18.15 13.55
N GLU A 98 2.67 18.94 13.05
CA GLU A 98 2.52 19.64 11.78
C GLU A 98 2.47 18.70 10.57
N LEU A 99 3.22 17.59 10.60
CA LEU A 99 3.17 16.59 9.54
C LEU A 99 1.88 15.78 9.60
N ALA A 100 1.44 15.38 10.80
CA ALA A 100 0.15 14.73 11.02
C ALA A 100 -1.01 15.61 10.52
N LYS A 101 -0.96 16.92 10.79
CA LYS A 101 -1.95 17.89 10.32
C LYS A 101 -1.98 18.03 8.79
N LYS A 102 -0.82 18.04 8.14
CA LYS A 102 -0.74 18.04 6.67
C LYS A 102 -1.25 16.72 6.07
N LEU A 103 -0.90 15.58 6.68
CA LEU A 103 -1.36 14.27 6.25
C LEU A 103 -2.89 14.12 6.41
N ALA A 104 -3.45 14.62 7.52
CA ALA A 104 -4.90 14.68 7.73
C ALA A 104 -5.60 15.49 6.63
N LYS A 105 -5.08 16.69 6.31
CA LYS A 105 -5.61 17.53 5.22
C LYS A 105 -5.56 16.81 3.87
N LEU A 106 -4.48 16.11 3.57
CA LEU A 106 -4.35 15.34 2.35
C LEU A 106 -5.41 14.22 2.29
N GLY A 107 -5.52 13.41 3.35
CA GLY A 107 -6.52 12.35 3.45
C GLY A 107 -7.94 12.86 3.26
N LEU A 108 -8.29 13.98 3.91
CA LEU A 108 -9.61 14.63 3.79
C LEU A 108 -9.87 15.15 2.37
N ARG A 109 -8.88 15.73 1.69
CA ARG A 109 -9.02 16.18 0.30
C ARG A 109 -9.21 15.03 -0.68
N CYS A 110 -8.50 13.92 -0.45
CA CYS A 110 -8.67 12.70 -1.23
C CYS A 110 -10.07 12.09 -1.02
N ALA A 111 -10.56 12.09 0.22
CA ALA A 111 -11.87 11.58 0.60
C ALA A 111 -13.03 12.62 0.48
N ASP A 112 -12.86 13.67 -0.32
CA ASP A 112 -13.91 14.68 -0.51
C ASP A 112 -15.09 14.08 -1.30
N MET A 113 -16.32 14.41 -0.90
CA MET A 113 -17.55 13.95 -1.57
C MET A 113 -17.65 14.47 -3.02
N SER A 114 -17.02 15.61 -3.30
CA SER A 114 -16.93 16.19 -4.64
C SER A 114 -15.67 15.70 -5.34
N ILE A 115 -15.84 14.82 -6.35
CA ILE A 115 -14.76 14.33 -7.23
C ILE A 115 -13.85 15.45 -7.74
N ARG A 116 -14.41 16.61 -8.11
CA ARG A 116 -13.64 17.75 -8.64
C ARG A 116 -12.65 18.37 -7.64
N ARG A 117 -12.86 18.16 -6.34
CA ARG A 117 -11.98 18.66 -5.28
C ARG A 117 -10.85 17.68 -4.95
N ARG A 118 -11.03 16.42 -5.32
CA ARG A 118 -10.03 15.38 -5.12
C ARG A 118 -8.81 15.67 -5.99
N PRO A 119 -7.59 15.61 -5.45
CA PRO A 119 -6.37 15.72 -6.24
C PRO A 119 -6.23 14.56 -7.24
N ASP A 120 -5.29 14.66 -8.17
CA ASP A 120 -4.83 13.52 -8.95
C ASP A 120 -3.78 12.73 -8.17
N MET A 121 -3.64 11.42 -8.46
CA MET A 121 -2.67 10.58 -7.76
C MET A 121 -1.22 11.09 -7.87
N SER A 122 -0.86 11.74 -8.98
CA SER A 122 0.45 12.39 -9.13
C SER A 122 0.65 13.54 -8.13
N GLN A 123 -0.38 14.34 -7.87
CA GLN A 123 -0.36 15.41 -6.87
C GLN A 123 -0.33 14.86 -5.45
N VAL A 124 -1.10 13.79 -5.19
CA VAL A 124 -1.07 13.06 -3.92
C VAL A 124 0.34 12.57 -3.62
N TRP A 125 0.98 11.92 -4.59
CA TRP A 125 2.35 11.42 -4.48
C TRP A 125 3.35 12.55 -4.18
N SER A 126 3.28 13.66 -4.92
CA SER A 126 4.15 14.82 -4.70
C SER A 126 4.03 15.38 -3.28
N MET A 127 2.82 15.47 -2.73
CA MET A 127 2.60 15.92 -1.36
C MET A 127 3.16 14.93 -0.34
N ILE A 128 2.96 13.63 -0.53
CA ILE A 128 3.48 12.59 0.37
C ILE A 128 5.01 12.60 0.38
N ASP A 129 5.65 12.64 -0.79
CA ASP A 129 7.11 12.69 -0.92
C ASP A 129 7.69 13.91 -0.18
N SER A 130 7.04 15.07 -0.30
CA SER A 130 7.42 16.26 0.47
C SER A 130 7.29 16.07 1.99
N LEU A 131 6.21 15.42 2.46
CA LEU A 131 6.02 15.14 3.89
C LEU A 131 7.06 14.14 4.43
N VAL A 132 7.39 13.11 3.66
CA VAL A 132 8.42 12.13 4.03
C VAL A 132 9.78 12.81 4.17
N LYS A 133 10.17 13.64 3.20
CA LYS A 133 11.41 14.42 3.26
C LYS A 133 11.45 15.34 4.50
N ALA A 134 10.35 16.00 4.81
CA ALA A 134 10.26 16.87 6.00
C ALA A 134 10.33 16.07 7.32
N ALA A 135 9.80 14.85 7.36
CA ALA A 135 9.92 13.96 8.51
C ALA A 135 11.38 13.55 8.77
N SER A 136 12.13 13.23 7.70
CA SER A 136 13.55 12.89 7.79
C SER A 136 14.43 14.05 8.28
N GLN A 137 14.04 15.30 8.02
CA GLN A 137 14.78 16.50 8.44
C GLN A 137 14.49 16.93 9.88
N SER A 138 13.33 16.57 10.43
CA SER A 138 12.94 16.94 11.81
C SER A 138 13.53 15.99 12.89
N GLY A 139 14.35 15.02 12.48
CA GLY A 139 14.94 13.98 13.33
C GLY A 139 16.45 14.08 13.58
N ALA A 140 17.07 15.26 13.43
CA ALA A 140 18.53 15.40 13.55
C ALA A 140 19.05 15.39 15.01
N LEU A 141 19.07 14.20 15.61
CA LEU A 141 20.16 13.61 16.40
C LEU A 141 19.76 12.13 16.61
N SER A 142 20.02 11.24 15.66
CA SER A 142 21.33 10.61 15.51
C SER A 142 21.90 10.74 14.10
N SER A 143 23.14 11.21 14.00
CA SER A 143 24.06 10.97 12.87
C SER A 143 24.01 9.49 12.49
N VAL A 144 23.83 9.11 11.23
CA VAL A 144 24.69 9.35 10.04
C VAL A 144 23.74 9.59 8.85
N GLY A 145 23.86 10.56 7.95
CA GLY A 145 25.00 11.18 7.27
C GLY A 145 24.68 11.14 5.77
N SER A 146 24.26 12.27 5.17
CA SER A 146 24.01 12.38 3.73
C SER A 146 25.28 12.76 2.99
N SER A 147 26.07 11.77 2.58
CA SER A 147 26.87 11.79 1.34
C SER A 147 27.51 10.42 1.15
N THR A 148 27.14 9.74 0.05
CA THR A 148 27.90 8.67 -0.62
C THR A 148 28.53 7.60 0.27
N PHE A 149 27.73 6.64 0.72
CA PHE A 149 28.02 5.20 0.66
C PHE A 149 26.67 4.46 0.66
N CYS A 150 26.50 3.54 -0.27
CA CYS A 150 25.32 2.70 -0.41
C CYS A 150 25.31 1.67 0.74
N GLU A 151 24.47 1.87 1.76
CA GLU A 151 23.96 0.69 2.47
C GLU A 151 23.04 -0.02 1.49
N GLU A 152 23.50 -1.18 0.99
CA GLU A 152 22.75 -2.03 0.08
C GLU A 152 21.39 -2.36 0.70
N ARG A 153 20.36 -1.62 0.29
CA ARG A 153 18.99 -2.06 0.56
C ARG A 153 18.86 -3.45 -0.03
N VAL A 154 18.49 -4.41 0.81
CA VAL A 154 18.24 -5.80 0.41
C VAL A 154 17.49 -5.79 -0.93
N PRO A 155 18.06 -6.35 -2.00
CA PRO A 155 17.39 -6.42 -3.28
C PRO A 155 15.98 -7.02 -3.14
N SER A 156 14.98 -6.36 -3.71
CA SER A 156 13.57 -6.72 -3.49
C SER A 156 13.22 -8.15 -3.92
N HIS A 157 13.99 -8.73 -4.83
CA HIS A 157 13.87 -10.12 -5.29
C HIS A 157 14.43 -11.15 -4.30
N PHE A 158 15.11 -10.72 -3.23
CA PHE A 158 15.52 -11.58 -2.11
C PHE A 158 14.44 -11.70 -1.03
N ILE A 159 13.37 -10.89 -1.11
CA ILE A 159 12.33 -10.81 -0.08
C ILE A 159 11.14 -11.72 -0.42
N CYS A 160 10.78 -12.59 0.52
CA CYS A 160 9.61 -13.46 0.42
C CYS A 160 8.31 -12.63 0.32
N PRO A 161 7.44 -12.88 -0.68
CA PRO A 161 6.14 -12.23 -0.79
C PRO A 161 5.20 -12.44 0.41
N ILE A 162 5.22 -13.63 1.01
CA ILE A 162 4.33 -14.00 2.12
C ILE A 162 4.88 -13.43 3.44
N LEU A 163 6.14 -13.73 3.76
CA LEU A 163 6.75 -13.38 5.05
C LEU A 163 7.27 -11.94 5.13
N GLN A 164 7.57 -11.32 3.99
CA GLN A 164 8.24 -10.01 3.90
C GLN A 164 9.63 -9.98 4.58
N GLU A 165 10.30 -11.13 4.66
CA GLU A 165 11.67 -11.31 5.15
C GLU A 165 12.58 -11.84 4.02
N ILE A 166 13.91 -11.81 4.23
CA ILE A 166 14.88 -12.43 3.30
C ILE A 166 14.64 -13.93 3.24
N MET A 167 14.53 -14.48 2.04
CA MET A 167 14.35 -15.92 1.83
C MET A 167 15.61 -16.69 2.25
N LYS A 168 15.42 -17.72 3.07
CA LYS A 168 16.46 -18.68 3.46
C LYS A 168 16.43 -19.88 2.53
N ASP A 169 15.25 -20.39 2.21
CA ASP A 169 15.07 -21.47 1.24
C ASP A 169 14.06 -21.07 0.14
N PRO A 170 14.50 -20.30 -0.87
CA PRO A 170 13.62 -19.83 -1.94
C PRO A 170 13.15 -20.98 -2.83
N CYS A 171 11.84 -21.05 -3.09
CA CYS A 171 11.24 -21.98 -4.05
C CYS A 171 10.23 -21.28 -4.97
N ILE A 172 10.19 -21.71 -6.23
CA ILE A 172 9.31 -21.19 -7.27
C ILE A 172 8.01 -22.00 -7.29
N ALA A 173 6.88 -21.30 -7.30
CA ALA A 173 5.56 -21.91 -7.52
C ALA A 173 5.15 -21.86 -9.00
N ALA A 174 4.01 -22.46 -9.34
CA ALA A 174 3.52 -22.58 -10.72
C ALA A 174 3.28 -21.23 -11.45
N ASP A 175 3.12 -20.16 -10.69
CA ASP A 175 2.95 -18.79 -11.19
C ASP A 175 4.28 -18.10 -11.54
N GLY A 176 5.41 -18.77 -11.32
CA GLY A 176 6.76 -18.23 -11.57
C GLY A 176 7.29 -17.32 -10.46
N PHE A 177 6.52 -17.07 -9.39
CA PHE A 177 6.99 -16.29 -8.25
C PHE A 177 7.78 -17.16 -7.28
N THR A 178 8.77 -16.55 -6.62
CA THR A 178 9.60 -17.21 -5.61
C THR A 178 9.13 -16.83 -4.20
N TYR A 179 9.03 -17.83 -3.33
CA TYR A 179 8.60 -17.71 -1.94
C TYR A 179 9.56 -18.47 -1.02
N GLU A 180 9.52 -18.16 0.28
CA GLU A 180 10.13 -19.02 1.30
C GLU A 180 9.42 -20.38 1.32
N ALA A 181 10.18 -21.48 1.27
CA ALA A 181 9.66 -22.83 1.11
C ALA A 181 8.61 -23.20 2.17
N GLU A 182 8.91 -22.92 3.43
CA GLU A 182 7.98 -23.23 4.52
C GLU A 182 6.69 -22.40 4.43
N ALA A 183 6.80 -21.13 4.04
CA ALA A 183 5.64 -20.25 3.94
C ALA A 183 4.66 -20.68 2.84
N ILE A 184 5.16 -21.02 1.64
CA ILE A 184 4.29 -21.44 0.55
C ILE A 184 3.76 -22.86 0.76
N LYS A 185 4.52 -23.77 1.39
CA LYS A 185 4.01 -25.09 1.78
C LYS A 185 2.85 -24.97 2.76
N THR A 186 3.00 -24.16 3.81
CA THR A 186 1.92 -23.90 4.78
C THR A 186 0.69 -23.29 4.09
N TRP A 187 0.89 -22.36 3.17
CA TRP A 187 -0.20 -21.77 2.37
C TRP A 187 -0.98 -22.84 1.59
N LEU A 188 -0.30 -23.73 0.87
CA LEU A 188 -0.95 -24.80 0.11
C LEU A 188 -1.60 -25.85 1.03
N ASN A 189 -0.95 -26.21 2.15
CA ASN A 189 -1.46 -27.19 3.11
C ASN A 189 -2.68 -26.70 3.89
N THR A 190 -2.90 -25.38 3.99
CA THR A 190 -4.11 -24.81 4.60
C THR A 190 -5.33 -24.82 3.68
N GLY A 191 -5.22 -25.42 2.49
CA GLY A 191 -6.32 -25.61 1.54
C GLY A 191 -6.41 -24.52 0.47
N HIS A 192 -5.47 -23.58 0.43
CA HIS A 192 -5.41 -22.58 -0.63
C HIS A 192 -4.84 -23.21 -1.92
N ASN A 193 -5.49 -22.95 -3.04
CA ASN A 193 -5.04 -23.34 -4.39
C ASN A 193 -4.66 -22.13 -5.26
N THR A 194 -4.42 -20.98 -4.64
CA THR A 194 -4.12 -19.72 -5.31
C THR A 194 -2.69 -19.23 -5.03
N SER A 195 -2.18 -18.41 -5.93
CA SER A 195 -0.92 -17.65 -5.79
C SER A 195 -1.06 -16.62 -4.67
N PRO A 196 -0.18 -16.62 -3.65
CA PRO A 196 -0.18 -15.58 -2.61
C PRO A 196 0.13 -14.17 -3.14
N MET A 197 0.80 -14.05 -4.30
CA MET A 197 1.11 -12.76 -4.91
C MET A 197 -0.04 -12.20 -5.74
N THR A 198 -0.73 -13.05 -6.50
CA THR A 198 -1.69 -12.61 -7.52
C THR A 198 -3.13 -12.98 -7.22
N ASN A 199 -3.37 -13.83 -6.22
CA ASN A 199 -4.66 -14.47 -5.92
C ASN A 199 -5.25 -15.29 -7.09
N LEU A 200 -4.46 -15.60 -8.13
CA LEU A 200 -4.88 -16.46 -9.24
C LEU A 200 -4.68 -17.93 -8.89
N ILE A 201 -5.53 -18.82 -9.42
CA ILE A 201 -5.39 -20.27 -9.22
C ILE A 201 -4.06 -20.76 -9.80
N LEU A 202 -3.31 -21.52 -9.02
CA LEU A 202 -2.06 -22.13 -9.46
C LEU A 202 -2.35 -23.30 -10.40
N ALA A 203 -1.62 -23.39 -11.52
CA ALA A 203 -1.78 -24.50 -12.46
C ALA A 203 -1.43 -25.86 -11.83
N HIS A 204 -0.50 -25.88 -10.88
CA HIS A 204 -0.12 -27.05 -10.09
C HIS A 204 0.48 -26.62 -8.74
N HIS A 205 0.58 -27.57 -7.80
CA HIS A 205 1.11 -27.31 -6.44
C HIS A 205 2.58 -27.72 -6.28
N ASN A 206 3.24 -28.14 -7.37
CA ASN A 206 4.66 -28.49 -7.34
C ASN A 206 5.49 -27.24 -7.09
N LEU A 207 6.41 -27.32 -6.13
CA LEU A 207 7.36 -26.27 -5.79
C LEU A 207 8.76 -26.69 -6.26
N ILE A 208 9.44 -25.78 -6.95
CA ILE A 208 10.78 -26.03 -7.50
C ILE A 208 11.79 -25.22 -6.69
N PRO A 209 12.78 -25.84 -6.02
CA PRO A 209 13.82 -25.09 -5.32
C PRO A 209 14.59 -24.13 -6.24
N ASN A 210 14.79 -22.88 -5.82
CA ASN A 210 15.53 -21.88 -6.57
C ASN A 210 16.96 -21.74 -6.01
N TYR A 211 17.80 -22.71 -6.35
CA TYR A 211 19.19 -22.77 -5.88
C TYR A 211 20.03 -21.57 -6.31
N VAL A 212 19.75 -21.01 -7.49
CA VAL A 212 20.44 -19.82 -8.01
C VAL A 212 20.17 -18.62 -7.11
N LEU A 213 18.90 -18.36 -6.79
CA LEU A 213 18.53 -17.25 -5.92
C LEU A 213 19.03 -17.46 -4.49
N ARG A 214 19.03 -18.71 -3.99
CA ARG A 214 19.58 -19.02 -2.67
C ARG A 214 21.07 -18.69 -2.58
N SER A 215 21.86 -19.10 -3.58
CA SER A 215 23.28 -18.77 -3.66
C SER A 215 23.51 -17.26 -3.73
N ALA A 216 22.74 -16.54 -4.55
CA ALA A 216 22.85 -15.08 -4.65
C ALA A 216 22.52 -14.36 -3.34
N ILE A 217 21.51 -14.83 -2.59
CA ILE A 217 21.17 -14.30 -1.27
C ILE A 217 22.30 -14.55 -0.27
N HIS A 218 22.87 -15.76 -0.25
CA HIS A 218 23.96 -16.09 0.67
C HIS A 218 25.20 -15.24 0.40
N GLU A 219 25.60 -15.14 -0.87
CA GLU A 219 26.72 -14.29 -1.30
C GLU A 219 26.49 -12.83 -0.88
N TRP A 220 25.28 -12.31 -1.08
CA TRP A 220 24.91 -10.97 -0.64
C TRP A 220 25.01 -10.79 0.88
N ILE A 221 24.51 -11.76 1.68
CA ILE A 221 24.59 -11.72 3.15
C ILE A 221 26.05 -11.76 3.64
N GLU A 222 26.92 -12.53 2.98
CA GLU A 222 28.34 -12.62 3.34
C GLU A 222 29.10 -11.33 3.04
N HIS A 223 28.84 -10.69 1.90
CA HIS A 223 29.40 -9.39 1.56
C HIS A 223 28.98 -8.29 2.54
N GLN A 224 27.78 -8.39 3.14
CA GLN A 224 27.28 -7.45 4.15
C GLN A 224 27.87 -7.66 5.56
N LYS A 225 28.52 -8.80 5.82
CA LYS A 225 29.11 -9.13 7.13
C LYS A 225 30.63 -8.88 7.20
N SER A 226 31.25 -8.56 6.07
CA SER A 226 32.70 -8.29 5.95
C SER A 226 32.98 -6.80 6.10
#